data_AF-A0A3L7MVY1-F1
#
_entry.id   AF-A0A3L7MVY1-F1
#
_cell.length_a   1.000
_cell.length_b   1.000
_cell.length_c   1.000
_cell.angle_alpha   90.00
_cell.angle_beta   90.00
_cell.angle_gamma   90.00
#
_symmetry.space_group_name_H-M   'P 1'
#
loop_
_entity.id
_entity.type
_entity.pdbx_description
1 polymer ?
#
loop_
_entity_poly.entity_id
_entity_poly.type
_entity_poly.pdbx_seq_one_letter_code
_entity_poly.pdbx_strand_id
1 'polypeptide(L)'
;SWPISGQRAGKYRVVAELGCKNESAGSMAVLECGESRIGFKVEGTGGWQDYRAVELGIIDVSAKNRSIVLRATSKVGEAVMNLRSLRMIPVH
;
A
#
# COMPACT_ATOMS: atom_id res chain seq x y z
N SER A 1 6.49 5.46 -5.26
CA SER A 1 5.73 5.43 -6.53
C SER A 1 6.42 4.45 -7.44
N TRP A 2 5.67 3.56 -8.09
CA TRP A 2 6.19 2.56 -9.03
C TRP A 2 5.49 2.69 -10.38
N PRO A 3 6.21 2.57 -11.51
CA PRO A 3 5.59 2.54 -12.82
C PRO A 3 4.83 1.22 -13.01
N ILE A 4 3.65 1.30 -13.63
CA ILE A 4 2.79 0.15 -13.98
C ILE A 4 2.35 0.19 -15.45
N SER A 5 3.02 1.00 -16.28
CA SER A 5 2.75 1.09 -17.71
C SER A 5 2.75 -0.30 -18.36
N GLY A 6 1.65 -0.67 -19.01
CA GLY A 6 1.50 -1.97 -19.69
C GLY A 6 0.81 -3.05 -18.85
N GLN A 7 0.40 -2.76 -17.61
CA GLN A 7 -0.46 -3.68 -16.85
C GLN A 7 -1.86 -3.79 -17.48
N ARG A 8 -2.45 -4.99 -17.42
CA ARG A 8 -3.80 -5.25 -17.93
C ARG A 8 -4.81 -4.40 -17.15
N ALA A 9 -5.78 -3.82 -17.85
CA ALA A 9 -6.89 -3.14 -17.18
C ALA A 9 -7.74 -4.16 -16.41
N GLY A 10 -8.13 -3.82 -15.18
CA GLY A 10 -8.93 -4.69 -14.32
C GLY A 10 -8.83 -4.34 -12.84
N LYS A 11 -9.47 -5.16 -12.01
CA LYS A 11 -9.42 -5.07 -10.55
C LYS A 11 -8.25 -5.87 -10.00
N TYR A 12 -7.52 -5.29 -9.06
CA TYR A 12 -6.39 -5.92 -8.41
C TYR A 12 -6.54 -5.84 -6.91
N ARG A 13 -6.47 -6.98 -6.23
CA ARG A 13 -6.24 -7.03 -4.78
C ARG A 13 -4.79 -6.62 -4.53
N VAL A 14 -4.60 -5.64 -3.66
CA VAL A 14 -3.27 -5.16 -3.29
C VAL A 14 -2.89 -5.66 -1.91
N VAL A 15 -1.72 -6.31 -1.83
CA VAL A 15 -1.12 -6.78 -0.58
C VAL A 15 0.21 -6.07 -0.40
N ALA A 16 0.35 -5.35 0.70
CA ALA A 16 1.62 -4.75 1.11
C ALA A 16 2.32 -5.64 2.12
N GLU A 17 3.62 -5.89 1.91
CA GLU A 17 4.47 -6.47 2.94
C GLU A 17 5.17 -5.31 3.65
N LEU A 18 4.80 -5.08 4.91
CA LEU A 18 5.28 -3.93 5.68
C LEU A 18 5.61 -4.32 7.13
N GLY A 19 6.50 -3.55 7.75
CA GLY A 19 6.84 -3.63 9.16
C GLY A 19 6.61 -2.28 9.84
N CYS A 20 6.05 -2.29 11.05
CA CYS A 20 5.87 -1.10 11.87
C CYS A 20 6.00 -1.48 13.34
N LYS A 21 6.89 -0.78 14.06
CA LYS A 21 7.02 -0.94 15.50
C LYS A 21 5.71 -0.52 16.19
N ASN A 22 5.23 -1.32 17.14
CA ASN A 22 3.92 -1.13 17.77
C ASN A 22 3.71 0.28 18.36
N GLU A 23 4.73 0.84 19.01
CA GLU A 23 4.68 2.18 19.61
C GLU A 23 4.65 3.31 18.58
N SER A 24 4.94 3.02 17.30
CA SER A 24 4.88 3.96 16.19
C SER A 24 3.67 3.78 15.27
N ALA A 25 2.78 2.83 15.59
CA ALA A 25 1.57 2.55 14.83
C ALA A 25 0.59 3.73 14.83
N GLY A 26 -0.36 3.73 13.88
CA GLY A 26 -1.42 4.73 13.79
C GLY A 26 -1.23 5.81 12.73
N SER A 27 -0.09 5.81 12.03
CA SER A 27 0.10 6.65 10.85
C SER A 27 -0.90 6.27 9.74
N MET A 28 -1.35 7.25 8.97
CA MET A 28 -2.27 7.05 7.85
C MET A 28 -1.52 7.07 6.53
N ALA A 29 -1.91 6.20 5.60
CA ALA A 29 -1.39 6.17 4.25
C ALA A 29 -2.51 5.94 3.23
N VAL A 30 -2.26 6.34 1.99
CA VAL A 30 -3.14 6.14 0.85
C VAL A 30 -2.37 5.50 -0.30
N LEU A 31 -2.95 4.45 -0.88
CA LEU A 31 -2.50 3.87 -2.13
C LEU A 31 -3.38 4.38 -3.26
N GLU A 32 -2.79 4.94 -4.30
CA GLU A 32 -3.47 5.61 -5.41
C GLU A 32 -3.04 5.02 -6.75
N CYS A 33 -4.01 4.81 -7.64
CA CYS A 33 -3.79 4.42 -9.02
C CYS A 33 -4.81 5.15 -9.91
N GLY A 34 -4.41 6.29 -10.47
CA GLY A 34 -5.34 7.16 -11.21
C GLY A 34 -6.43 7.68 -10.30
N GLU A 35 -7.68 7.34 -10.60
CA GLU A 35 -8.85 7.76 -9.80
C GLU A 35 -9.15 6.81 -8.63
N SER A 36 -8.58 5.60 -8.62
CA SER A 36 -8.82 4.62 -7.57
C SER A 36 -7.86 4.85 -6.39
N ARG A 37 -8.40 4.81 -5.16
CA ARG A 37 -7.63 5.08 -3.94
C ARG A 37 -8.07 4.18 -2.78
N ILE A 38 -7.10 3.78 -1.97
CA ILE A 38 -7.29 2.98 -0.76
C ILE A 38 -6.59 3.69 0.40
N GLY A 39 -7.36 4.24 1.32
CA GLY A 39 -6.84 4.77 2.59
C GLY A 39 -6.73 3.66 3.62
N PHE A 40 -5.63 3.59 4.36
CA PHE A 40 -5.45 2.64 5.43
C PHE A 40 -4.64 3.23 6.59
N LYS A 41 -4.89 2.69 7.78
CA LYS A 41 -4.08 2.95 8.97
C LYS A 41 -2.97 1.90 9.05
N VAL A 42 -1.74 2.34 9.33
CA VAL A 42 -0.63 1.44 9.57
C VAL A 42 -0.76 0.88 10.98
N GLU A 43 -1.03 -0.41 11.08
CA GLU A 43 -1.05 -1.14 12.35
C GLU A 43 0.34 -1.62 12.74
N GLY A 44 0.55 -1.82 14.04
CA GLY A 44 1.79 -2.36 14.57
C GLY A 44 1.95 -3.83 14.17
N THR A 45 3.16 -4.21 13.74
CA THR A 45 3.49 -5.58 13.33
C THR A 45 4.39 -6.31 14.33
N GLY A 46 4.72 -5.66 15.45
CA GLY A 46 5.78 -6.03 16.39
C GLY A 46 6.87 -4.96 16.40
N GLY A 47 7.87 -5.14 15.53
CA GLY A 47 8.99 -4.25 15.31
C GLY A 47 9.17 -3.83 13.84
N TRP A 48 10.18 -2.99 13.60
CA TRP A 48 10.51 -2.44 12.28
C TRP A 48 10.89 -3.50 11.22
N GLN A 49 11.33 -4.67 11.66
CA GLN A 49 11.74 -5.80 10.80
C GLN A 49 10.75 -6.96 10.85
N ASP A 50 9.68 -6.86 11.65
CA ASP A 50 8.62 -7.87 11.71
C ASP A 50 7.63 -7.65 10.57
N TYR A 51 8.04 -8.03 9.36
CA TYR A 51 7.24 -7.83 8.16
C TYR A 51 6.00 -8.74 8.16
N ARG A 52 4.84 -8.13 7.87
CA ARG A 52 3.56 -8.84 7.72
C ARG A 52 2.93 -8.48 6.38
N ALA A 53 2.27 -9.45 5.77
CA ALA A 53 1.44 -9.23 4.59
C ALA A 53 0.09 -8.66 5.02
N VAL A 54 -0.21 -7.44 4.59
CA VAL A 54 -1.44 -6.71 4.88
C VAL A 54 -2.21 -6.52 3.57
N GLU A 55 -3.42 -7.06 3.50
CA GLU A 55 -4.34 -6.76 2.41
C GLU A 55 -4.87 -5.33 2.59
N LEU A 56 -4.56 -4.46 1.63
CA LEU A 56 -5.00 -3.07 1.67
C LEU A 56 -6.43 -2.93 1.12
N GLY A 57 -6.78 -3.77 0.14
CA GLY A 57 -8.07 -3.77 -0.52
C GLY A 57 -7.93 -4.00 -2.03
N ILE A 58 -8.94 -3.55 -2.80
CA ILE A 58 -8.99 -3.70 -4.25
C ILE A 58 -8.84 -2.33 -4.91
N ILE A 59 -8.00 -2.24 -5.93
CA ILE A 59 -7.81 -1.05 -6.75
C ILE A 59 -8.20 -1.33 -8.20
N ASP A 60 -8.78 -0.34 -8.87
CA ASP A 60 -9.09 -0.39 -10.29
C ASP A 60 -7.89 0.15 -11.09
N VAL A 61 -7.41 -0.64 -12.03
CA VAL A 61 -6.34 -0.27 -12.96
C VAL A 61 -6.93 -0.14 -14.35
N SER A 62 -6.75 1.01 -14.98
CA SER A 62 -7.07 1.25 -16.39
C SER A 62 -5.82 1.24 -17.26
N ALA A 63 -5.99 1.07 -18.57
CA ALA A 63 -4.88 1.14 -19.54
C ALA A 63 -4.18 2.51 -19.58
N LYS A 64 -4.81 3.56 -19.04
CA LYS A 64 -4.24 4.92 -18.95
C LYS A 64 -3.32 5.08 -17.74
N ASN A 65 -3.45 4.22 -16.73
CA ASN A 65 -2.63 4.32 -15.52
C ASN A 65 -1.16 4.08 -15.85
N ARG A 66 -0.29 4.95 -15.33
CA ARG A 66 1.16 4.90 -15.56
C ARG A 66 1.93 4.52 -14.30
N SER A 67 1.37 4.77 -13.13
CA SER A 67 2.01 4.49 -11.85
C SER A 67 1.00 4.14 -10.77
N ILE A 68 1.53 3.50 -9.73
CA ILE A 68 0.87 3.31 -8.45
C ILE A 68 1.67 4.07 -7.38
N VAL A 69 0.98 4.84 -6.56
CA VAL A 69 1.57 5.75 -5.59
C VAL A 69 1.12 5.33 -4.20
N LEU A 70 2.07 4.99 -3.34
CA LEU A 70 1.83 4.93 -1.90
C LEU A 70 2.31 6.24 -1.28
N ARG A 71 1.41 6.92 -0.57
CA ARG A 71 1.67 8.21 0.06
C ARG A 71 1.26 8.14 1.53
N ALA A 72 2.15 8.58 2.42
CA ALA A 72 1.78 8.83 3.81
C ALA A 72 0.96 10.13 3.89
N THR A 73 -0.17 10.09 4.59
CA THR A 73 -1.03 11.26 4.83
C THR A 73 -0.92 11.77 6.26
N SER A 74 -0.42 10.97 7.19
CA SER A 74 -0.01 11.40 8.52
C SER A 74 1.19 10.61 9.02
N LYS A 75 1.88 11.15 10.04
CA LYS A 75 2.94 10.47 10.79
C LYS A 75 2.67 10.65 12.28
N VAL A 76 2.45 9.55 12.99
CA VAL A 76 2.19 9.56 14.44
C VAL A 76 3.47 9.24 15.22
N GLY A 77 4.08 8.09 14.92
CA GLY A 77 5.29 7.63 15.59
C GLY A 77 6.59 8.16 15.00
N GLU A 78 7.67 7.42 15.23
CA GLU A 78 9.02 7.73 14.72
C GLU A 78 9.04 7.76 13.18
N ALA A 79 8.44 6.75 12.54
CA ALA A 79 8.28 6.63 11.10
C ALA A 79 6.87 6.13 10.75
N VAL A 80 6.52 6.14 9.46
CA VAL A 80 5.20 5.68 8.99
C VAL A 80 5.16 4.16 8.93
N MET A 81 6.10 3.54 8.19
CA MET A 81 6.27 2.09 8.03
C MET A 81 7.58 1.79 7.29
N ASN A 82 8.10 0.58 7.44
CA ASN A 82 9.05 -0.02 6.50
C ASN A 82 8.27 -0.83 5.46
N LEU A 83 8.23 -0.36 4.21
CA LEU A 83 7.63 -1.11 3.11
C LEU A 83 8.67 -2.00 2.44
N ARG A 84 8.39 -3.30 2.33
CA ARG A 84 9.25 -4.27 1.66
C ARG A 84 8.79 -4.59 0.25
N SER A 85 7.49 -4.83 0.06
CA SER A 85 6.94 -5.14 -1.25
C SER A 85 5.47 -4.72 -1.37
N LEU A 86 5.03 -4.50 -2.61
CA LEU A 86 3.63 -4.29 -2.97
C LEU A 86 3.28 -5.31 -4.07
N ARG A 87 2.30 -6.19 -3.81
CA ARG A 87 1.82 -7.18 -4.78
C ARG A 87 0.44 -6.82 -5.26
N MET A 88 0.26 -6.79 -6.57
CA MET A 88 -1.03 -6.58 -7.24
C MET A 88 -1.48 -7.92 -7.84
N ILE A 89 -2.59 -8.45 -7.34
CA ILE A 89 -3.12 -9.77 -7.72
C ILE A 89 -4.45 -9.56 -8.46
N PRO A 90 -4.59 -9.97 -9.73
CA PRO A 90 -5.85 -9.84 -10.46
C PRO A 90 -7.02 -10.49 -9.70
N VAL A 91 -8.16 -9.82 -9.71
CA VAL A 91 -9.43 -10.37 -9.22
C VAL A 91 -10.23 -10.82 -10.44
N HIS A 92 -10.65 -12.09 -10.45
CA HIS A 92 -11.45 -12.68 -11.53
C HIS A 92 -12.92 -12.25 -11.47
#